data_AF-A0A1G5ZP41-F1
#
_entry.id   AF-A0A1G5ZP41-F1
#
_cell.length_a   1.000
_cell.length_b   1.000
_cell.length_c   1.000
_cell.angle_alpha   90.00
_cell.angle_beta   90.00
_cell.angle_gamma   90.00
#
_symmetry.space_group_name_H-M   'P 1'
#
loop_
_entity.id
_entity.type
_entity.pdbx_description
1 polymer ?
#
loop_
_entity_poly.entity_id
_entity_poly.type
_entity_poly.pdbx_seq_one_letter_code
_entity_poly.pdbx_strand_id
1 'polypeptide(L)'
;MDPYPRCQEGALWRVLSWAEEIRFWRTAEGKEVDFVLPDTDEPMALEVKLDEKSNQPGKHKLFMESYPSIPFRFVNLNPRTEEVLRKEF
;
A
#
# COMPACT_ATOMS: atom_id res chain seq x y z
N MET A 1 -9.16 -10.15 18.86
CA MET A 1 -8.21 -9.04 19.07
C MET A 1 -7.97 -8.44 17.70
N ASP A 2 -8.22 -7.14 17.54
CA ASP A 2 -7.92 -6.44 16.29
C ASP A 2 -6.39 -6.34 16.15
N PRO A 3 -5.77 -6.93 15.12
CA PRO A 3 -4.32 -6.93 14.94
C PRO A 3 -3.77 -5.55 14.54
N TYR A 4 -4.65 -4.57 14.26
CA TYR A 4 -4.25 -3.23 13.87
C TYR A 4 -4.39 -2.29 15.08
N PRO A 5 -3.28 -1.72 15.60
CA PRO A 5 -3.38 -0.71 16.63
C PRO A 5 -4.25 0.43 16.09
N ARG A 6 -5.34 0.74 16.81
CA ARG A 6 -6.20 1.91 16.53
C ARG A 6 -5.28 3.12 16.28
N CYS A 7 -5.22 3.57 15.03
CA CYS A 7 -4.53 4.80 14.67
C CYS A 7 -5.05 5.93 15.55
N GLN A 8 -4.14 6.63 16.22
CA GLN A 8 -4.43 7.95 16.76
C GLN A 8 -4.85 8.85 15.58
N GLU A 9 -6.13 9.23 15.58
CA GLU A 9 -6.80 10.28 14.81
C GLU A 9 -6.24 10.61 13.40
N GLY A 10 -6.94 10.18 12.34
CA GLY A 10 -6.78 10.80 11.00
C GLY A 10 -6.92 9.92 9.75
N ALA A 11 -7.16 8.61 9.86
CA ALA A 11 -7.32 7.76 8.67
C ALA A 11 -8.76 7.81 8.12
N LEU A 12 -8.89 8.09 6.81
CA LEU A 12 -10.14 8.03 6.07
C LEU A 12 -10.25 6.66 5.38
N TRP A 13 -11.36 5.96 5.61
CA TRP A 13 -11.60 4.59 5.10
C TRP A 13 -12.63 4.61 3.97
N ARG A 14 -12.36 3.88 2.88
CA ARG A 14 -13.35 3.63 1.82
C ARG A 14 -13.22 2.19 1.32
N VAL A 15 -14.26 1.39 1.60
CA VAL A 15 -14.39 0.01 1.10
C VAL A 15 -14.92 0.04 -0.33
N LEU A 16 -14.31 -0.72 -1.25
CA LEU A 16 -14.66 -0.71 -2.68
C LEU A 16 -15.33 -2.00 -3.22
N SER A 17 -15.38 -3.12 -2.51
CA SER A 17 -16.28 -4.25 -2.84
C SER A 17 -16.33 -5.28 -1.69
N TRP A 18 -17.17 -6.32 -1.81
CA TRP A 18 -17.60 -7.19 -0.71
C TRP A 18 -16.62 -8.33 -0.33
N ALA A 19 -15.41 -8.37 -0.90
CA ALA A 19 -14.45 -9.44 -0.60
C ALA A 19 -12.99 -8.98 -0.41
N GLU A 20 -12.63 -7.75 -0.79
CA GLU A 20 -11.26 -7.24 -0.64
C GLU A 20 -11.30 -5.82 -0.09
N GLU A 21 -10.77 -5.62 1.13
CA GLU A 21 -10.63 -4.31 1.73
C GLU A 21 -9.39 -3.60 1.16
N ILE A 22 -9.57 -2.38 0.66
CA ILE A 22 -8.48 -1.49 0.32
C ILE A 22 -8.40 -0.42 1.41
N ARG A 23 -7.24 -0.31 2.05
CA ARG A 23 -6.94 0.70 3.06
C ARG A 23 -5.93 1.71 2.53
N PHE A 24 -5.95 2.89 3.13
CA PHE A 24 -4.99 3.97 2.86
C PHE A 24 -4.23 4.28 4.14
N TRP A 25 -2.92 4.45 4.05
CA TRP A 25 -2.10 4.83 5.20
C TRP A 25 -1.54 6.24 5.00
N ARG A 26 -1.79 7.11 5.98
CA ARG A 26 -1.30 8.49 6.01
C ARG A 26 -1.00 8.90 7.45
N THR A 27 0.07 9.66 7.64
CA THR A 27 0.41 10.29 8.93
C THR A 27 0.04 11.78 8.94
N ALA A 28 -0.08 12.37 10.13
CA ALA A 28 -0.27 13.81 10.29
C ALA A 28 0.88 14.64 9.68
N GLU A 29 2.07 14.07 9.56
CA GLU A 29 3.25 14.66 8.92
C GLU A 29 3.23 14.54 7.38
N GLY A 30 2.17 13.97 6.79
CA GLY A 30 2.01 13.85 5.34
C GLY A 30 2.77 12.70 4.69
N LYS A 31 3.29 11.73 5.46
CA LYS A 31 3.80 10.46 4.90
C LYS A 31 2.64 9.58 4.49
N GLU A 32 2.77 8.88 3.36
CA GLU A 32 1.69 8.14 2.70
C GLU A 32 2.17 6.81 2.13
N VAL A 33 1.24 5.87 1.97
CA VAL A 33 1.32 4.67 1.13
C VAL A 33 0.05 4.63 0.29
N ASP A 34 0.19 4.47 -1.03
CA ASP A 34 -0.95 4.57 -1.97
C ASP A 34 -2.06 3.55 -1.65
N PHE A 35 -1.70 2.28 -1.42
CA PHE A 35 -2.68 1.23 -1.10
C PHE A 35 -2.14 0.24 -0.07
N VAL A 36 -3.01 -0.21 0.83
CA VAL A 36 -2.77 -1.32 1.76
C VAL A 36 -3.90 -2.33 1.58
N LEU A 37 -3.54 -3.59 1.30
CA LEU A 37 -4.44 -4.71 1.09
C LEU A 37 -4.24 -5.69 2.26
N PRO A 38 -4.96 -5.51 3.39
CA PRO A 38 -4.77 -6.34 4.59
C PRO A 38 -5.49 -7.69 4.50
N ASP A 39 -6.53 -7.80 3.70
CA ASP A 39 -7.48 -8.92 3.71
C ASP A 39 -7.31 -9.85 2.50
N THR A 40 -6.12 -9.88 1.92
CA THR A 40 -5.70 -10.86 0.90
C THR A 40 -5.00 -12.06 1.57
N ASP A 41 -4.91 -13.20 0.87
CA ASP A 41 -4.19 -14.39 1.36
C ASP A 41 -2.77 -14.06 1.84
N GLU A 42 -2.11 -13.13 1.15
CA GLU A 42 -0.90 -12.45 1.62
C GLU A 42 -1.15 -10.94 1.70
N PRO A 43 -1.11 -10.32 2.90
CA PRO A 43 -1.31 -8.88 3.02
C PRO A 43 -0.17 -8.13 2.32
N MET A 44 -0.46 -6.98 1.71
CA MET A 44 0.57 -6.19 1.04
C MET A 44 0.28 -4.69 1.03
N ALA A 45 1.34 -3.90 0.93
CA ALA A 45 1.32 -2.46 0.76
C ALA A 45 1.97 -2.10 -0.58
N LEU A 46 1.31 -1.25 -1.35
CA LEU A 46 1.70 -0.90 -2.71
C LEU A 46 1.92 0.61 -2.83
N GLU A 47 3.02 0.97 -3.46
CA GLU A 47 3.28 2.32 -3.96
C GLU A 47 3.30 2.27 -5.48
N VAL A 48 2.43 3.02 -6.14
CA VAL A 48 2.28 2.99 -7.59
C VAL A 48 3.09 4.12 -8.21
N LYS A 49 3.85 3.78 -9.24
CA LYS A 49 4.70 4.72 -9.99
C LYS A 49 4.58 4.47 -11.48
N LEU A 50 4.85 5.51 -12.29
CA LEU A 50 4.86 5.38 -13.76
C LEU A 50 6.21 4.89 -14.30
N ASP A 51 7.27 4.98 -13.51
CA ASP A 51 8.63 4.58 -13.88
C ASP A 51 9.40 4.20 -12.61
N GLU A 52 10.24 3.17 -12.71
CA GLU A 52 11.06 2.67 -11.60
C GLU A 52 12.04 3.73 -11.09
N LYS A 53 12.47 4.65 -11.96
CA LYS A 53 13.36 5.76 -11.59
C LYS A 53 12.76 6.70 -10.56
N SER A 54 11.43 6.68 -10.42
CA SER A 54 10.72 7.49 -9.42
C SER A 54 10.56 6.80 -8.06
N ASN A 55 11.03 5.55 -7.93
CA ASN A 55 11.00 4.82 -6.67
C ASN A 55 11.95 5.45 -5.66
N GLN A 56 11.42 5.76 -4.48
CA GLN A 56 12.17 6.38 -3.39
C GLN A 56 11.98 5.55 -2.12
N PRO A 57 12.71 4.43 -1.95
CA PRO A 57 12.49 3.47 -0.84
C PRO A 57 12.56 4.10 0.55
N GLY A 58 13.36 5.17 0.71
CA GLY A 58 13.50 5.88 1.98
C GLY A 58 12.24 6.59 2.45
N LYS A 59 11.30 6.95 1.56
CA LYS A 59 10.07 7.67 1.92
C LYS A 59 9.13 6.85 2.80
N HIS A 60 9.15 5.53 2.63
CA HIS A 60 8.20 4.61 3.25
C HIS A 60 8.80 3.85 4.44
N LYS A 61 10.01 4.24 4.89
CA LYS A 61 10.71 3.60 6.01
C LYS A 61 9.86 3.52 7.27
N LEU A 62 9.15 4.60 7.62
CA LEU A 62 8.28 4.62 8.80
C LEU A 62 7.16 3.58 8.72
N PHE A 63 6.57 3.39 7.54
CA PHE A 63 5.54 2.38 7.33
C PHE A 63 6.13 0.97 7.51
N MET A 64 7.25 0.69 6.84
CA MET A 64 7.90 -0.62 6.90
C MET A 64 8.36 -1.00 8.32
N GLU A 65 8.81 -0.02 9.10
CA GLU A 65 9.18 -0.23 10.51
C GLU A 65 7.96 -0.42 11.42
N SER A 66 6.85 0.27 11.14
CA SER A 66 5.62 0.18 11.94
C SER A 66 4.81 -1.08 11.66
N TYR A 67 4.85 -1.58 10.42
CA TYR A 67 4.08 -2.73 9.95
C TYR A 67 4.99 -3.76 9.25
N PRO A 68 5.97 -4.36 9.94
CA PRO A 68 6.95 -5.26 9.33
C PRO A 68 6.34 -6.57 8.79
N SER A 69 5.12 -6.92 9.21
CA SER A 69 4.38 -8.08 8.72
C SER A 69 3.62 -7.84 7.42
N ILE A 70 3.63 -6.61 6.90
CA ILE A 70 2.97 -6.25 5.63
C ILE A 70 4.08 -5.90 4.62
N PRO A 71 4.41 -6.82 3.69
CA PRO A 71 5.32 -6.56 2.59
C PRO A 71 4.98 -5.27 1.82
N PHE A 72 5.99 -4.43 1.62
CA PHE A 72 5.88 -3.20 0.82
C PHE A 72 6.48 -3.41 -0.58
N ARG A 73 5.77 -2.99 -1.64
CA ARG A 73 6.21 -3.14 -3.03
C ARG A 73 5.96 -1.87 -3.83
N PHE A 74 6.90 -1.55 -4.72
CA PHE A 74 6.65 -0.61 -5.80
C PHE A 74 5.99 -1.32 -6.97
N VAL A 75 4.90 -0.75 -7.49
CA VAL A 75 4.23 -1.19 -8.72
C VAL A 75 4.48 -0.14 -9.79
N ASN A 76 5.30 -0.48 -10.78
CA ASN A 76 5.63 0.44 -11.87
C ASN A 76 4.70 0.18 -13.06
N LEU A 77 3.74 1.08 -13.27
CA LEU A 77 2.87 1.08 -14.43
C LEU A 77 3.70 1.56 -15.64
N ASN A 78 4.22 0.65 -16.45
CA ASN A 78 4.86 1.06 -17.70
C ASN A 78 3.77 1.53 -18.67
N PRO A 79 3.66 2.83 -19.01
CA PRO A 79 2.59 3.31 -19.88
C PRO A 79 2.75 2.87 -21.35
N ARG A 80 3.89 2.26 -21.70
CA ARG A 80 4.18 1.77 -23.06
C ARG A 80 3.96 0.28 -23.25
N THR A 81 3.71 -0.46 -22.18
CA THR A 81 3.31 -1.87 -22.27
C THR A 81 2.01 -2.04 -21.50
N GLU A 82 0.99 -2.65 -22.10
CA GLU A 82 -0.24 -3.07 -21.37
C GLU A 82 0.06 -4.21 -20.36
N GLU A 83 1.28 -4.30 -19.83
CA GLU A 83 1.73 -5.30 -18.84
C GLU A 83 1.37 -4.89 -17.41
N VAL A 84 0.37 -4.03 -17.24
CA VAL A 84 0.11 -3.43 -15.93
C VAL A 84 -0.53 -4.42 -14.96
N LEU A 85 -1.24 -5.47 -15.40
CA LEU A 85 -1.91 -6.41 -14.50
C LEU A 85 -2.02 -7.83 -15.07
N ARG A 86 -0.95 -8.35 -15.69
CA ARG A 86 -0.90 -9.76 -16.13
C ARG A 86 0.39 -10.42 -15.66
N LYS A 87 0.49 -10.62 -14.35
CA LYS A 87 1.42 -11.60 -13.81
C LYS A 87 0.76 -12.29 -12.63
N GLU A 88 0.08 -13.38 -12.96
CA GLU A 88 -0.18 -14.58 -12.14
C GLU A 88 -0.30 -14.29 -10.63
N PHE A 89 -1.51 -13.95 -10.20
CA PHE A 89 -2.00 -14.33 -8.87
C PHE A 89 -2.69 -15.68 -9.00
#